data_AF-A0A316M7N0-F1
#
_entry.id   AF-A0A316M7N0-F1
#
_cell.length_a   1.000
_cell.length_b   1.000
_cell.length_c   1.000
_cell.angle_alpha   90.00
_cell.angle_beta   90.00
_cell.angle_gamma   90.00
#
_symmetry.space_group_name_H-M   'P 1'
#
loop_
_entity.id
_entity.type
_entity.pdbx_description
1 polymer ?
#
loop_
_entity_poly.entity_id
_entity_poly.type
_entity_poly.pdbx_seq_one_letter_code
_entity_poly.pdbx_strand_id
1 'polypeptide(L)'
;MNKGLSKYLLLGVLSLSGIIYIQYRRNVLLASERDRYQANNSTLLSELTRVRIDSMTLAVDAKGLRLTVEEYKRFRTQDAETIKKLGIKIKNLEASAKHQLEMGAPIDAVVKDTVIIHDTVPLLRQKVEMITPHIQITGIIENCRLKGQIRVPATLNQAIWVEYKGWWLWKRIKAVHQTISSDNPYLRIKYTEYIKIEKK
;
A
#
# COMPACT_ATOMS: atom_id res chain seq x y z
N MET A 1 -13.76 69.18 5.09
CA MET A 1 -13.59 67.77 4.71
C MET A 1 -14.14 66.89 5.82
N ASN A 2 -15.25 66.19 5.56
CA ASN A 2 -16.15 65.69 6.60
C ASN A 2 -15.58 64.43 7.29
N LYS A 3 -15.10 64.58 8.54
CA LYS A 3 -14.39 63.51 9.30
C LYS A 3 -15.24 62.25 9.50
N GLY A 4 -16.56 62.35 9.46
CA GLY A 4 -17.49 61.21 9.53
C GLY A 4 -17.47 60.34 8.26
N LEU A 5 -17.51 60.96 7.08
CA LEU A 5 -17.55 60.26 5.78
C LEU A 5 -16.29 59.42 5.54
N SER A 6 -15.13 59.93 5.97
CA SER A 6 -13.85 59.23 5.90
C SER A 6 -13.82 57.95 6.74
N LYS A 7 -14.45 57.95 7.93
CA LYS A 7 -14.54 56.76 8.79
C LYS A 7 -15.38 55.64 8.17
N TYR A 8 -16.51 55.98 7.53
CA TYR A 8 -17.35 54.99 6.86
C TYR A 8 -16.70 54.41 5.61
N LEU A 9 -15.96 55.23 4.84
CA LEU A 9 -15.14 54.75 3.73
C LEU A 9 -14.05 53.76 4.20
N LEU A 10 -13.36 54.09 5.29
CA LEU A 10 -12.30 53.24 5.85
C LEU A 10 -12.86 51.90 6.39
N LEU A 11 -14.04 51.94 7.02
CA LEU A 11 -14.77 50.74 7.44
C LEU A 11 -15.20 49.88 6.24
N GLY A 12 -15.68 50.51 5.17
CA GLY A 12 -16.06 49.83 3.93
C GLY A 12 -14.87 49.10 3.27
N VAL A 13 -13.70 49.76 3.21
CA VAL A 13 -12.47 49.17 2.66
C VAL A 13 -11.97 47.99 3.51
N LEU A 14 -12.02 48.10 4.84
CA LEU A 14 -11.65 47.00 5.75
C LEU A 14 -12.58 45.79 5.58
N SER A 15 -13.89 46.02 5.50
CA SER A 15 -14.88 44.96 5.27
C SER A 15 -14.66 44.25 3.93
N LEU A 16 -14.43 45.01 2.85
CA LEU A 16 -14.11 44.47 1.52
C LEU A 16 -12.82 43.65 1.54
N SER A 17 -11.78 44.17 2.21
CA SER A 17 -10.49 43.47 2.34
C SER A 17 -10.63 42.15 3.11
N GLY A 18 -11.44 42.14 4.16
CA GLY A 18 -11.77 40.92 4.92
C GLY A 18 -12.51 39.89 4.07
N ILE A 19 -13.51 40.31 3.29
CA ILE A 19 -14.25 39.43 2.38
C ILE A 19 -13.32 38.85 1.30
N ILE A 20 -12.47 39.68 0.69
CA ILE A 20 -11.48 39.24 -0.31
C ILE A 20 -10.52 38.22 0.29
N TYR A 21 -10.04 38.43 1.52
CA TYR A 21 -9.18 37.48 2.22
C TYR A 21 -9.87 36.13 2.47
N ILE A 22 -11.13 36.15 2.95
CA ILE A 22 -11.92 34.92 3.16
C ILE A 22 -12.12 34.18 1.83
N GLN A 23 -12.48 34.90 0.76
CA GLN A 23 -12.69 34.32 -0.56
C GLN A 23 -11.39 33.74 -1.14
N TYR A 24 -10.26 34.43 -0.96
CA TYR A 24 -8.95 33.93 -1.34
C TYR A 24 -8.59 32.63 -0.61
N ARG A 25 -8.78 32.58 0.72
CA ARG A 25 -8.55 31.36 1.53
C ARG A 25 -9.43 30.20 1.06
N ARG A 26 -10.71 30.46 0.77
CA ARG A 26 -11.63 29.44 0.24
C ARG A 26 -11.18 28.93 -1.13
N ASN A 27 -10.79 29.83 -2.04
CA ASN A 27 -10.29 29.43 -3.35
C ASN A 27 -9.02 28.59 -3.27
N VAL A 28 -8.09 28.92 -2.36
CA VAL A 28 -6.88 28.12 -2.13
C VAL A 28 -7.22 26.73 -1.62
N LEU A 29 -8.18 26.60 -0.69
CA LEU A 29 -8.65 25.31 -0.18
C LEU A 29 -9.33 24.48 -1.28
N LEU A 30 -10.25 25.07 -2.04
CA LEU A 30 -10.96 24.41 -3.14
C LEU A 30 -10.01 23.94 -4.24
N ALA A 31 -9.01 24.76 -4.59
CA ALA A 31 -7.96 24.36 -5.52
C ALA A 31 -7.18 23.16 -5.00
N SER A 32 -6.86 23.12 -3.70
CA SER A 32 -6.14 21.99 -3.10
C SER A 32 -6.96 20.69 -3.06
N GLU A 33 -8.27 20.78 -2.80
CA GLU A 33 -9.16 19.62 -2.87
C GLU A 33 -9.28 19.11 -4.32
N ARG A 34 -9.49 20.01 -5.29
CA ARG A 34 -9.56 19.66 -6.72
C ARG A 34 -8.28 18.97 -7.18
N ASP A 35 -7.11 19.54 -6.88
CA ASP A 35 -5.82 18.97 -7.28
C ASP A 35 -5.61 17.57 -6.66
N ARG A 36 -6.07 17.34 -5.41
CA ARG A 36 -6.08 16.01 -4.76
C ARG A 36 -7.01 15.03 -5.49
N TYR A 37 -8.24 15.43 -5.81
CA TYR A 37 -9.19 14.59 -6.52
C TYR A 37 -8.64 14.21 -7.90
N GLN A 38 -8.06 15.16 -8.62
CA GLN A 38 -7.43 14.91 -9.92
C GLN A 38 -6.26 13.92 -9.79
N ALA A 39 -5.41 14.08 -8.76
CA ALA A 39 -4.31 13.16 -8.50
C ALA A 39 -4.82 11.75 -8.22
N ASN A 40 -5.81 11.58 -7.32
CA ASN A 40 -6.39 10.27 -7.02
C ASN A 40 -7.03 9.60 -8.24
N ASN A 41 -7.76 10.37 -9.06
CA ASN A 41 -8.39 9.83 -10.25
C ASN A 41 -7.34 9.41 -11.30
N SER A 42 -6.24 10.17 -11.43
CA SER A 42 -5.13 9.79 -12.30
C SER A 42 -4.38 8.55 -11.80
N THR A 43 -4.35 8.31 -10.49
CA THR A 43 -3.76 7.12 -9.88
C THR A 43 -4.61 5.87 -10.13
N LEU A 44 -5.94 5.97 -10.03
CA LEU A 44 -6.84 4.85 -10.37
C LEU A 44 -6.65 4.37 -11.81
N LEU A 45 -6.23 5.27 -12.70
CA LEU A 45 -5.99 4.99 -14.13
C LEU A 45 -4.52 4.63 -14.44
N SER A 46 -3.58 4.81 -13.51
CA SER A 46 -2.17 4.51 -13.78
C SER A 46 -1.88 3.04 -13.54
N GLU A 47 -1.45 2.35 -14.60
CA GLU A 47 -0.98 0.96 -14.55
C GLU A 47 0.24 0.82 -13.64
N LEU A 48 0.31 -0.30 -12.92
CA LEU A 48 1.45 -0.67 -12.07
C LEU A 48 2.72 -0.74 -12.91
N THR A 49 3.69 0.12 -12.63
CA THR A 49 4.95 0.11 -13.37
C THR A 49 5.85 -0.96 -12.75
N ARG A 50 6.07 -2.05 -13.48
CA ARG A 50 6.96 -3.12 -13.03
C ARG A 50 8.38 -2.80 -13.45
N VAL A 51 9.25 -2.67 -12.47
CA VAL A 51 10.67 -2.43 -12.68
C VAL A 51 11.42 -3.66 -12.16
N ARG A 52 12.24 -4.27 -13.03
CA ARG A 52 13.17 -5.30 -12.61
C ARG A 52 14.40 -4.57 -12.06
N ILE A 53 14.66 -4.68 -10.77
CA ILE A 53 15.83 -4.05 -10.15
C ILE A 53 17.07 -4.89 -10.47
N ASP A 54 16.97 -6.21 -10.28
CA ASP A 54 18.04 -7.18 -10.54
C ASP A 54 17.46 -8.48 -11.13
N SER A 55 18.33 -9.44 -11.49
CA SER A 55 17.95 -10.74 -12.07
C SER A 55 16.89 -11.50 -11.26
N MET A 56 16.79 -11.26 -9.94
CA MET A 56 15.90 -11.97 -9.02
C MET A 56 14.91 -11.05 -8.28
N THR A 57 15.11 -9.74 -8.31
CA THR A 57 14.33 -8.77 -7.53
C THR A 57 13.34 -8.03 -8.44
N LEU A 58 12.06 -8.34 -8.26
CA LEU A 58 10.97 -7.64 -8.92
C LEU A 58 10.49 -6.50 -8.02
N ALA A 59 10.45 -5.28 -8.57
CA ALA A 59 9.82 -4.14 -7.95
C ALA A 59 8.57 -3.70 -8.72
N VAL A 60 7.62 -3.19 -7.98
CA VAL A 60 6.40 -2.57 -8.50
C VAL A 60 6.32 -1.17 -7.92
N ASP A 61 6.26 -0.19 -8.81
CA ASP A 61 5.98 1.19 -8.46
C ASP A 61 4.52 1.52 -8.75
N ALA A 62 3.87 2.12 -7.76
CA ALA A 62 2.47 2.49 -7.81
C ALA A 62 2.29 3.88 -7.19
N LYS A 63 1.42 4.68 -7.79
CA LYS A 63 0.99 5.92 -7.16
C LYS A 63 0.08 5.60 -5.97
N GLY A 64 0.32 6.28 -4.86
CA GLY A 64 -0.53 6.26 -3.68
C GLY A 64 -1.75 7.18 -3.82
N LEU A 65 -2.83 6.80 -3.16
CA LEU A 65 -4.06 7.57 -3.04
C LEU A 65 -4.06 8.38 -1.74
N ARG A 66 -4.76 9.51 -1.73
CA ARG A 66 -4.95 10.35 -0.54
C ARG A 66 -6.43 10.52 -0.26
N LEU A 67 -6.93 9.86 0.76
CA LEU A 67 -8.36 9.88 1.11
C LEU A 67 -8.56 10.46 2.50
N THR A 68 -9.64 11.19 2.71
CA THR A 68 -10.15 11.52 4.04
C THR A 68 -10.77 10.27 4.69
N VAL A 69 -10.94 10.31 6.00
CA VAL A 69 -11.60 9.22 6.76
C VAL A 69 -12.99 8.89 6.20
N GLU A 70 -13.76 9.91 5.81
CA GLU A 70 -15.11 9.70 5.28
C GLU A 70 -15.11 9.14 3.85
N GLU A 71 -14.19 9.60 2.99
CA GLU A 71 -13.99 9.01 1.66
C GLU A 71 -13.54 7.55 1.77
N TYR A 72 -12.64 7.24 2.72
CA TYR A 72 -12.17 5.88 2.96
C TYR A 72 -13.33 4.96 3.39
N LYS A 73 -14.17 5.38 4.34
CA LYS A 73 -15.35 4.60 4.75
C LYS A 73 -16.33 4.37 3.60
N ARG A 74 -16.52 5.38 2.74
CA ARG A 74 -17.47 5.34 1.63
C ARG A 74 -16.99 4.44 0.49
N PHE A 75 -15.74 4.56 0.08
CA PHE A 75 -15.22 3.85 -1.08
C PHE A 75 -14.58 2.50 -0.74
N ARG A 76 -14.09 2.32 0.50
CA ARG A 76 -13.37 1.12 0.96
C ARG A 76 -14.06 0.46 2.17
N THR A 77 -15.35 0.19 2.04
CA THR A 77 -16.18 -0.34 3.13
C THR A 77 -15.66 -1.68 3.67
N GLN A 78 -15.29 -2.61 2.79
CA GLN A 78 -14.74 -3.92 3.18
C GLN A 78 -13.39 -3.80 3.90
N ASP A 79 -12.51 -2.93 3.41
CA ASP A 79 -11.22 -2.69 4.04
C ASP A 79 -11.40 -2.01 5.42
N ALA A 80 -12.36 -1.10 5.54
CA ALA A 80 -12.74 -0.45 6.80
C ALA A 80 -13.28 -1.44 7.84
N GLU A 81 -14.07 -2.43 7.45
CA GLU A 81 -14.54 -3.51 8.33
C GLU A 81 -13.38 -4.40 8.80
N THR A 82 -12.48 -4.75 7.88
CA THR A 82 -11.28 -5.53 8.21
C THR A 82 -10.41 -4.79 9.23
N ILE A 83 -10.17 -3.50 9.03
CA ILE A 83 -9.41 -2.65 9.97
C ILE A 83 -10.06 -2.59 11.35
N LYS A 84 -11.40 -2.51 11.42
CA LYS A 84 -12.11 -2.59 12.70
C LYS A 84 -11.92 -3.95 13.39
N LYS A 85 -11.96 -5.06 12.63
CA LYS A 85 -11.70 -6.42 13.15
C LYS A 85 -10.26 -6.57 13.66
N LEU A 86 -9.31 -5.84 13.06
CA LEU A 86 -7.93 -5.73 13.55
C LEU A 86 -7.81 -4.88 14.84
N GLY A 87 -8.92 -4.37 15.40
CA GLY A 87 -8.94 -3.56 16.63
C GLY A 87 -8.57 -2.09 16.41
N ILE A 88 -8.39 -1.65 15.16
CA ILE A 88 -7.96 -0.29 14.84
C ILE A 88 -9.19 0.61 14.65
N LYS A 89 -9.25 1.71 15.39
CA LYS A 89 -10.28 2.74 15.18
C LYS A 89 -9.96 3.51 13.90
N ILE A 90 -10.87 3.50 12.93
CA ILE A 90 -10.69 4.17 11.62
C ILE A 90 -10.30 5.66 11.77
N LYS A 91 -10.80 6.35 12.79
CA LYS A 91 -10.42 7.75 13.06
C LYS A 91 -8.92 7.97 13.35
N ASN A 92 -8.23 6.92 13.81
CA ASN A 92 -6.80 6.93 14.09
C ASN A 92 -5.98 6.39 12.91
N LEU A 93 -6.62 5.96 11.82
CA LEU A 93 -5.93 5.42 10.65
C LEU A 93 -5.12 6.52 9.98
N GLU A 94 -3.83 6.27 9.76
CA GLU A 94 -2.93 7.22 9.10
C GLU A 94 -2.65 6.83 7.66
N ALA A 95 -2.57 5.52 7.40
CA ALA A 95 -2.46 4.96 6.08
C ALA A 95 -3.02 3.53 6.06
N SER A 96 -3.37 3.06 4.87
CA SER A 96 -3.75 1.68 4.58
C SER A 96 -2.97 1.22 3.36
N ALA A 97 -2.39 0.03 3.41
CA ALA A 97 -1.67 -0.58 2.30
C ALA A 97 -2.20 -2.00 2.09
N LYS A 98 -2.35 -2.40 0.83
CA LYS A 98 -2.87 -3.73 0.47
C LYS A 98 -2.08 -4.27 -0.71
N HIS A 99 -1.71 -5.53 -0.61
CA HIS A 99 -0.90 -6.23 -1.61
C HIS A 99 -1.55 -7.57 -1.94
N GLN A 100 -1.55 -7.91 -3.22
CA GLN A 100 -1.89 -9.26 -3.70
C GLN A 100 -0.64 -9.90 -4.27
N LEU A 101 -0.26 -11.02 -3.67
CA LEU A 101 0.93 -11.77 -4.02
C LEU A 101 0.50 -13.12 -4.62
N GLU A 102 1.16 -13.52 -5.70
CA GLU A 102 0.99 -14.84 -6.30
C GLU A 102 2.34 -15.52 -6.36
N MET A 103 2.40 -16.77 -5.91
CA MET A 103 3.62 -17.56 -5.93
C MET A 103 3.54 -18.62 -7.02
N GLY A 104 4.54 -18.65 -7.89
CA GLY A 104 4.68 -19.66 -8.92
C GLY A 104 6.10 -20.20 -8.92
N ALA A 105 6.28 -21.37 -8.31
CA ALA A 105 7.59 -21.95 -8.10
C ALA A 105 7.61 -23.43 -8.57
N PRO A 106 8.63 -23.85 -9.32
CA PRO A 106 8.74 -25.25 -9.74
C PRO A 106 9.03 -26.13 -8.52
N ILE A 107 8.45 -27.33 -8.52
CA ILE A 107 8.74 -28.36 -7.52
C ILE A 107 9.52 -29.46 -8.21
N ASP A 108 10.78 -29.61 -7.82
CA ASP A 108 11.67 -30.69 -8.21
C ASP A 108 12.27 -31.31 -6.94
N ALA A 109 11.50 -32.21 -6.31
CA ALA A 109 11.82 -32.79 -5.02
C ALA A 109 12.30 -34.23 -5.17
N VAL A 110 13.41 -34.56 -4.50
CA VAL A 110 13.97 -35.91 -4.54
C VAL A 110 13.17 -36.81 -3.61
N VAL A 111 12.72 -37.94 -4.15
CA VAL A 111 12.06 -39.01 -3.38
C VAL A 111 13.11 -40.06 -3.01
N LYS A 112 13.28 -40.32 -1.71
CA LYS A 112 14.21 -41.33 -1.19
C LYS A 112 13.48 -42.31 -0.30
N ASP A 113 13.71 -43.61 -0.47
CA ASP A 113 13.20 -44.60 0.47
C ASP A 113 13.83 -44.37 1.86
N THR A 114 13.01 -44.45 2.90
CA THR A 114 13.39 -44.27 4.30
C THR A 114 12.65 -45.27 5.16
N VAL A 115 13.29 -45.77 6.21
CA VAL A 115 12.63 -46.64 7.19
C VAL A 115 12.32 -45.81 8.41
N ILE A 116 11.03 -45.66 8.73
CA ILE A 116 10.57 -44.99 9.94
C ILE A 116 10.09 -46.07 10.90
N ILE A 117 10.63 -46.07 12.11
CA ILE A 117 10.22 -46.99 13.17
C ILE A 117 9.04 -46.36 13.89
N HIS A 118 7.88 -46.99 13.77
CA HIS A 118 6.70 -46.64 14.56
C HIS A 118 6.33 -47.87 15.39
N ASP A 119 6.24 -47.71 16.71
CA ASP A 119 5.82 -48.76 17.64
C ASP A 119 6.46 -50.13 17.35
N THR A 120 7.80 -50.16 17.31
CA THR A 120 8.64 -51.37 17.11
C THR A 120 8.61 -52.05 15.73
N VAL A 121 7.82 -51.56 14.76
CA VAL A 121 7.79 -52.11 13.39
C VAL A 121 8.53 -51.18 12.41
N PRO A 122 9.54 -51.66 11.66
CA PRO A 122 10.16 -50.88 10.60
C PRO A 122 9.17 -50.77 9.43
N LEU A 123 8.70 -49.56 9.14
CA LEU A 123 7.83 -49.30 8.00
C LEU A 123 8.65 -48.63 6.88
N LEU A 124 8.61 -49.24 5.69
CA LEU A 124 9.15 -48.62 4.49
C LEU A 124 8.28 -47.42 4.12
N ARG A 125 8.91 -46.26 4.03
CA ARG A 125 8.31 -44.96 3.71
C ARG A 125 9.18 -44.25 2.69
N GLN A 126 8.65 -43.22 2.06
CA GLN A 126 9.43 -42.40 1.13
C GLN A 126 9.53 -40.99 1.67
N LYS A 127 10.74 -40.47 1.83
CA LYS A 127 10.99 -39.08 2.20
C LYS A 127 11.06 -38.24 0.92
N VAL A 128 10.39 -37.11 0.92
CA VAL A 128 10.45 -36.08 -0.12
C VAL A 128 11.14 -34.86 0.46
N GLU A 129 12.19 -34.39 -0.22
CA GLU A 129 12.97 -33.24 0.24
C GLU A 129 13.42 -32.38 -0.93
N MET A 130 13.17 -31.07 -0.83
CA MET A 130 13.67 -30.04 -1.72
C MET A 130 14.03 -28.82 -0.90
N ILE A 131 15.32 -28.57 -0.72
CA ILE A 131 15.82 -27.41 0.01
C ILE A 131 16.55 -26.51 -0.97
N THR A 132 15.91 -25.38 -1.31
CA THR A 132 16.51 -24.30 -2.11
C THR A 132 16.54 -23.02 -1.27
N PRO A 133 17.29 -21.98 -1.67
CA PRO A 133 17.33 -20.71 -0.94
C PRO A 133 15.96 -20.05 -0.73
N HIS A 134 15.02 -20.25 -1.65
CA HIS A 134 13.72 -19.56 -1.64
C HIS A 134 12.52 -20.50 -1.40
N ILE A 135 12.71 -21.82 -1.44
CA ILE A 135 11.64 -22.81 -1.29
C ILE A 135 12.18 -24.00 -0.50
N GLN A 136 11.48 -24.40 0.54
CA GLN A 136 11.78 -25.57 1.34
C GLN A 136 10.56 -26.48 1.37
N ILE A 137 10.73 -27.72 0.93
CA ILE A 137 9.71 -28.76 0.96
C ILE A 137 10.29 -29.95 1.69
N THR A 138 9.60 -30.41 2.72
CA THR A 138 9.94 -31.63 3.43
C THR A 138 8.66 -32.42 3.68
N GLY A 139 8.73 -33.74 3.52
CA GLY A 139 7.58 -34.59 3.80
C GLY A 139 7.88 -36.07 3.68
N ILE A 140 6.90 -36.86 4.05
CA ILE A 140 6.91 -38.32 3.98
C ILE A 140 5.68 -38.75 3.18
N ILE A 141 5.86 -39.67 2.24
CA ILE A 141 4.77 -40.34 1.54
C ILE A 141 4.42 -41.60 2.35
N GLU A 142 3.18 -41.66 2.82
CA GLU A 142 2.59 -42.87 3.39
C GLU A 142 1.17 -43.04 2.87
N ASN A 143 0.69 -44.27 2.73
CA ASN A 143 -0.70 -44.55 2.35
C ASN A 143 -1.14 -43.75 1.10
N CYS A 144 -0.23 -43.63 0.12
CA CYS A 144 -0.41 -42.82 -1.10
C CYS A 144 -0.69 -41.32 -0.84
N ARG A 145 -0.22 -40.76 0.28
CA ARG A 145 -0.37 -39.34 0.65
C ARG A 145 0.96 -38.76 1.08
N LEU A 146 1.30 -37.58 0.54
CA LEU A 146 2.42 -36.78 1.02
C LEU A 146 1.98 -35.98 2.26
N LYS A 147 2.59 -36.24 3.41
CA LYS A 147 2.44 -35.47 4.65
C LYS A 147 3.72 -34.68 4.88
N GLY A 148 3.63 -33.37 4.98
CA GLY A 148 4.81 -32.53 5.06
C GLY A 148 4.52 -31.05 5.21
N GLN A 149 5.56 -30.25 5.07
CA GLN A 149 5.50 -28.79 5.12
C GLN A 149 6.18 -28.18 3.91
N ILE A 150 5.58 -27.09 3.41
CA ILE A 150 6.18 -26.20 2.43
C ILE A 150 6.44 -24.85 3.13
N ARG A 151 7.66 -24.34 3.02
CA ARG A 151 8.05 -23.00 3.50
C ARG A 151 8.66 -22.22 2.35
N VAL A 152 8.20 -20.98 2.19
CA VAL A 152 8.67 -20.09 1.14
C VAL A 152 8.96 -18.74 1.79
N PRO A 153 10.17 -18.56 2.34
CA PRO A 153 10.54 -17.30 2.95
C PRO A 153 10.59 -16.20 1.88
N ALA A 154 10.05 -15.04 2.21
CA ALA A 154 10.13 -13.85 1.37
C ALA A 154 10.09 -12.60 2.25
N THR A 155 10.91 -11.62 1.91
CA THR A 155 10.93 -10.28 2.47
C THR A 155 10.34 -9.32 1.44
N LEU A 156 9.42 -8.47 1.88
CA LEU A 156 8.91 -7.36 1.09
C LEU A 156 9.54 -6.06 1.60
N ASN A 157 10.32 -5.42 0.75
CA ASN A 157 10.83 -4.07 1.02
C ASN A 157 9.88 -3.06 0.42
N GLN A 158 9.40 -2.12 1.23
CA GLN A 158 8.48 -1.08 0.80
C GLN A 158 9.03 0.29 1.13
N ALA A 159 9.08 1.16 0.13
CA ALA A 159 9.40 2.57 0.26
C ALA A 159 8.17 3.41 -0.11
N ILE A 160 7.84 4.38 0.73
CA ILE A 160 6.79 5.37 0.47
C ILE A 160 7.45 6.74 0.44
N TRP A 161 7.25 7.48 -0.64
CA TRP A 161 7.83 8.80 -0.79
C TRP A 161 6.81 9.78 -1.39
N VAL A 162 7.09 11.07 -1.23
CA VAL A 162 6.17 12.15 -1.61
C VAL A 162 6.84 13.03 -2.64
N GLU A 163 6.21 13.16 -3.80
CA GLU A 163 6.61 14.13 -4.81
C GLU A 163 5.97 15.47 -4.50
N TYR A 164 6.79 16.51 -4.36
CA TYR A 164 6.33 17.88 -4.12
C TYR A 164 6.39 18.72 -5.39
N LYS A 165 5.51 19.71 -5.51
CA LYS A 165 5.53 20.74 -6.55
C LYS A 165 5.47 22.13 -5.90
N GLY A 166 6.25 23.08 -6.43
CA GLY A 166 6.23 24.49 -6.02
C GLY A 166 7.56 24.99 -5.43
N TRP A 167 7.66 26.32 -5.32
CA TRP A 167 8.79 27.01 -4.68
C TRP A 167 8.78 26.79 -3.15
N TRP A 168 9.91 26.96 -2.46
CA TRP A 168 10.17 26.46 -1.08
C TRP A 168 9.09 26.73 0.00
N LEU A 169 8.31 27.80 -0.13
CA LEU A 169 7.28 28.29 0.81
C LEU A 169 5.87 27.81 0.43
N TRP A 170 5.71 27.32 -0.81
CA TRP A 170 4.44 26.91 -1.39
C TRP A 170 4.51 25.47 -1.91
N LYS A 171 5.40 24.64 -1.32
CA LYS A 171 5.49 23.22 -1.67
C LYS A 171 4.17 22.53 -1.36
N ARG A 172 3.54 22.01 -2.41
CA ARG A 172 2.34 21.19 -2.33
C ARG A 172 2.67 19.75 -2.67
N ILE A 173 1.98 18.82 -2.01
CA ILE A 173 2.06 17.40 -2.36
C ILE A 173 1.44 17.22 -3.75
N LYS A 174 2.25 16.76 -4.70
CA LYS A 174 1.84 16.45 -6.08
C LYS A 174 1.34 15.00 -6.18
N ALA A 175 2.13 14.06 -5.67
CA ALA A 175 1.80 12.65 -5.65
C ALA A 175 2.44 11.97 -4.44
N VAL A 176 1.84 10.87 -4.00
CA VAL A 176 2.51 9.90 -3.13
C VAL A 176 2.88 8.74 -4.02
N HIS A 177 4.05 8.17 -3.81
CA HIS A 177 4.54 7.02 -4.56
C HIS A 177 4.87 5.91 -3.58
N GLN A 178 4.65 4.69 -4.03
CA GLN A 178 4.93 3.48 -3.31
C GLN A 178 5.71 2.56 -4.22
N THR A 179 6.89 2.18 -3.77
CA THR A 179 7.71 1.17 -4.44
C THR A 179 7.79 -0.05 -3.52
N ILE A 180 7.45 -1.22 -4.03
CA ILE A 180 7.56 -2.50 -3.32
C ILE A 180 8.43 -3.45 -4.10
N SER A 181 9.35 -4.11 -3.44
CA SER A 181 10.15 -5.20 -4.02
C SER A 181 10.11 -6.45 -3.17
N SER A 182 10.25 -7.62 -3.79
CA SER A 182 10.46 -8.88 -3.09
C SER A 182 11.84 -9.46 -3.38
N ASP A 183 12.46 -10.08 -2.37
CA ASP A 183 13.70 -10.85 -2.48
C ASP A 183 13.48 -12.29 -3.02
N ASN A 184 12.22 -12.73 -3.17
CA ASN A 184 11.90 -14.06 -3.65
C ASN A 184 11.49 -14.01 -5.14
N PRO A 185 12.25 -14.62 -6.06
CA PRO A 185 12.01 -14.54 -7.50
C PRO A 185 10.72 -15.26 -7.94
N TYR A 186 10.21 -16.18 -7.13
CA TYR A 186 8.99 -16.93 -7.41
C TYR A 186 7.73 -16.22 -6.92
N LEU A 187 7.87 -15.12 -6.18
CA LEU A 187 6.79 -14.32 -5.66
C LEU A 187 6.51 -13.12 -6.57
N ARG A 188 5.31 -13.05 -7.13
CA ARG A 188 4.86 -11.99 -8.03
C ARG A 188 3.85 -11.10 -7.33
N ILE A 189 4.14 -9.80 -7.32
CA ILE A 189 3.21 -8.77 -6.83
C ILE A 189 2.20 -8.49 -7.96
N LYS A 190 0.97 -8.97 -7.83
CA LYS A 190 -0.11 -8.76 -8.81
C LYS A 190 -0.77 -7.40 -8.65
N TYR A 191 -0.97 -7.01 -7.40
CA TYR A 191 -1.63 -5.77 -7.04
C TYR A 191 -0.91 -5.16 -5.84
N THR A 192 -0.79 -3.84 -5.85
CA THR A 192 -0.38 -3.08 -4.68
C THR A 192 -1.11 -1.76 -4.68
N GLU A 193 -1.48 -1.32 -3.48
CA GLU A 193 -1.98 0.02 -3.25
C GLU A 193 -1.48 0.56 -1.92
N TYR A 194 -1.41 1.88 -1.89
CA TYR A 194 -1.17 2.65 -0.69
C TYR A 194 -2.16 3.81 -0.64
N ILE A 195 -2.81 3.97 0.51
CA ILE A 195 -3.77 5.03 0.76
C ILE A 195 -3.32 5.78 2.00
N LYS A 196 -2.92 7.04 1.83
CA LYS A 196 -2.68 7.95 2.94
C LYS A 196 -3.99 8.55 3.40
N ILE A 197 -4.22 8.54 4.72
CA ILE A 197 -5.40 9.15 5.32
C ILE A 197 -5.10 10.61 5.68
N GLU A 198 -5.87 11.52 5.10
CA GLU A 198 -5.82 12.94 5.42
C GLU A 198 -6.74 13.23 6.61
N LYS A 199 -6.14 13.69 7.71
CA LYS A 199 -6.87 14.16 8.89
C LYS A 199 -7.31 15.61 8.62
N LYS A 200 -8.62 15.84 8.54
CA LYS A 200 -9.22 17.19 8.50
C LYS A 200 -9.22 17.81 9.88
#